data_AF-A0A1Z8TMU9-F1
#
_entry.id   AF-A0A1Z8TMU9-F1
#
_cell.length_a   1.000
_cell.length_b   1.000
_cell.length_c   1.000
_cell.angle_alpha   90.00
_cell.angle_beta   90.00
_cell.angle_gamma   90.00
#
_symmetry.space_group_name_H-M   'P 1'
#
loop_
_entity.id
_entity.type
_entity.pdbx_description
1 polymer ?
#
loop_
_entity_poly.entity_id
_entity_poly.type
_entity_poly.pdbx_seq_one_letter_code
_entity_poly.pdbx_strand_id
1 'polypeptide(L)'
;MNKIIILFVTTIFLSSCASVKNKFAENKKHSVAISNSMEIQFDDQGNFLNLTSTASSPITINLPNSKDTAIISATLKARSNISEFLSSDISSESFVNKLSNSFNQNMATKVSENISSKSTSILKGTFVSSTIFDDKNKLVIVTVESNQNIQNKFKLIENAITY
;
A
#
# COMPACT_ATOMS: atom_id res chain seq x y z
N MET A 1 38.46 63.80 -9.45
CA MET A 1 39.23 62.80 -8.69
C MET A 1 38.23 61.82 -8.10
N ASN A 2 38.14 60.53 -8.42
CA ASN A 2 38.98 59.61 -9.16
C ASN A 2 38.09 58.64 -9.96
N LYS A 3 38.57 58.23 -11.13
CA LYS A 3 37.96 57.23 -12.01
C LYS A 3 38.39 55.85 -11.55
N ILE A 4 37.46 54.91 -11.39
CA ILE A 4 37.76 53.47 -11.53
C ILE A 4 36.64 52.85 -12.37
N ILE A 5 37.01 52.55 -13.61
CA ILE A 5 36.31 51.71 -14.57
C ILE A 5 36.76 50.28 -14.26
N ILE A 6 35.85 49.38 -13.92
CA ILE A 6 36.09 47.93 -14.00
C ILE A 6 34.93 47.32 -14.79
N LEU A 7 35.24 47.06 -16.06
CA LEU A 7 34.55 46.16 -16.96
C LEU A 7 34.94 44.74 -16.53
N PHE A 8 33.99 43.91 -16.06
CA PHE A 8 34.21 42.47 -16.03
C PHE A 8 33.12 41.74 -16.81
N VAL A 9 33.63 41.07 -17.82
CA VAL A 9 33.01 40.32 -18.89
C VAL A 9 32.31 39.07 -18.34
N THR A 10 31.11 38.82 -18.87
CA THR A 10 30.35 37.57 -18.97
C THR A 10 30.80 36.35 -18.15
N THR A 11 29.87 35.78 -17.41
CA THR A 11 29.44 34.39 -17.66
C THR A 11 28.06 34.18 -17.05
N ILE A 12 27.09 33.98 -17.94
CA ILE A 12 25.76 33.52 -17.63
C ILE A 12 25.93 32.10 -17.09
N PHE A 13 25.93 31.91 -15.77
CA PHE A 13 25.56 30.63 -15.20
C PHE A 13 24.04 30.48 -15.43
N LEU A 14 23.69 30.04 -16.63
CA LEU A 14 22.54 29.16 -16.78
C LEU A 14 22.91 27.93 -15.94
N SER A 15 22.57 27.98 -14.65
CA SER A 15 22.37 26.77 -13.86
C SER A 15 21.20 26.05 -14.51
N SER A 16 21.52 25.38 -15.61
CA SER A 16 20.81 24.22 -16.10
C SER A 16 20.74 23.30 -14.90
N CYS A 17 19.65 23.40 -14.15
CA CYS A 17 19.17 22.28 -13.38
C CYS A 17 18.70 21.28 -14.43
N ALA A 18 19.66 20.62 -15.10
CA ALA A 18 19.47 19.30 -15.63
C ALA A 18 19.23 18.41 -14.42
N SER A 19 18.02 18.54 -13.86
CA SER A 19 17.46 17.54 -12.99
C SER A 19 17.43 16.31 -13.87
N VAL A 20 18.41 15.44 -13.65
CA VAL A 20 18.43 14.10 -14.19
C VAL A 20 17.08 13.55 -13.78
N LYS A 21 16.11 13.57 -14.72
CA LYS A 21 14.88 12.79 -14.63
C LYS A 21 15.37 11.36 -14.67
N ASN A 22 15.75 10.85 -13.50
CA ASN A 22 15.80 9.44 -13.26
C ASN A 22 14.35 9.00 -13.41
N LYS A 23 13.98 8.63 -14.64
CA LYS A 23 12.78 7.85 -14.91
C LYS A 23 13.04 6.46 -14.33
N PHE A 24 13.07 6.37 -13.00
CA PHE A 24 12.31 5.31 -12.38
C PHE A 24 10.89 5.59 -12.83
N ALA A 25 10.44 4.86 -13.85
CA ALA A 25 9.04 4.80 -14.18
C ALA A 25 8.36 4.29 -12.91
N GLU A 26 7.88 5.20 -12.07
CA GLU A 26 6.94 4.85 -11.03
C GLU A 26 5.69 4.43 -11.80
N ASN A 27 5.57 3.11 -12.02
CA ASN A 27 4.41 2.54 -12.69
C ASN A 27 3.18 3.06 -11.94
N LYS A 28 2.26 3.69 -12.68
CA LYS A 28 1.06 4.27 -12.09
C LYS A 28 0.31 3.15 -11.38
N LYS A 29 -0.07 3.42 -10.13
CA LYS A 29 -0.76 2.46 -9.27
C LYS A 29 -2.24 2.74 -9.30
N HIS A 30 -3.02 1.67 -9.44
CA HIS A 30 -4.47 1.69 -9.32
C HIS A 30 -4.86 1.00 -8.02
N SER A 31 -5.79 1.60 -7.27
CA SER A 31 -6.37 1.04 -6.05
C SER A 31 -7.85 0.76 -6.29
N VAL A 32 -8.32 -0.43 -5.92
CA VAL A 32 -9.73 -0.81 -5.98
C VAL A 32 -10.14 -1.43 -4.66
N ALA A 33 -11.11 -0.81 -3.99
CA ALA A 33 -11.75 -1.39 -2.82
C ALA A 33 -12.61 -2.59 -3.25
N ILE A 34 -12.30 -3.79 -2.77
CA ILE A 34 -13.14 -4.98 -2.98
C ILE A 34 -14.36 -4.88 -2.04
N SER A 35 -14.09 -4.56 -0.78
CA SER A 35 -15.04 -4.38 0.31
C SER A 35 -14.63 -3.20 1.19
N ASN A 36 -15.38 -2.92 2.25
CA ASN A 36 -15.04 -1.85 3.20
C ASN A 36 -13.72 -2.09 3.95
N SER A 37 -13.25 -3.34 4.00
CA SER A 37 -12.05 -3.75 4.74
C SER A 37 -10.90 -4.19 3.83
N MET A 38 -11.09 -4.26 2.51
CA MET A 38 -10.08 -4.79 1.60
C MET A 38 -9.87 -3.95 0.36
N GLU A 39 -8.62 -3.82 -0.04
CA GLU A 39 -8.19 -3.08 -1.23
C GLU A 39 -7.12 -3.86 -2.00
N ILE A 40 -7.23 -3.88 -3.32
CA ILE A 40 -6.19 -4.36 -4.23
C ILE A 40 -5.50 -3.18 -4.89
N GLN A 41 -4.18 -3.32 -5.05
CA GLN A 41 -3.36 -2.45 -5.88
C GLN A 41 -2.74 -3.22 -7.05
N PHE A 42 -2.76 -2.63 -8.23
CA PHE A 42 -2.15 -3.15 -9.46
C PHE A 42 -1.59 -2.00 -10.32
N ASP A 43 -0.71 -2.31 -11.26
CA ASP A 43 -0.15 -1.31 -12.19
C ASP A 43 -1.00 -1.12 -13.46
N ASP A 44 -0.63 -0.15 -14.31
CA ASP A 44 -1.28 0.09 -15.61
C ASP A 44 -1.31 -1.13 -16.55
N GLN A 45 -0.52 -2.17 -16.25
CA GLN A 45 -0.46 -3.40 -17.04
C GLN A 45 -1.29 -4.53 -16.42
N GLY A 46 -1.91 -4.32 -15.26
CA GLY A 46 -2.67 -5.35 -14.55
C GLY A 46 -1.80 -6.33 -13.76
N ASN A 47 -0.53 -6.00 -13.53
CA ASN A 47 0.29 -6.80 -12.63
C ASN A 47 -0.09 -6.47 -11.19
N PHE A 48 -0.29 -7.51 -10.38
CA PHE A 48 -0.59 -7.36 -8.97
C PHE A 48 0.56 -6.68 -8.21
N LEU A 49 0.22 -5.71 -7.36
CA LEU A 49 1.16 -4.99 -6.51
C LEU A 49 0.93 -5.26 -5.03
N ASN A 50 -0.28 -5.10 -4.52
CA ASN A 50 -0.57 -5.28 -3.09
C ASN A 50 -2.02 -5.70 -2.85
N LEU A 51 -2.26 -6.43 -1.77
CA LEU A 51 -3.58 -6.73 -1.23
C LEU A 51 -3.56 -6.35 0.25
N THR A 52 -4.48 -5.48 0.62
CA THR A 52 -4.62 -4.97 1.99
C THR A 52 -5.91 -5.49 2.60
N SER A 53 -5.87 -5.90 3.86
CA SER A 53 -7.06 -6.20 4.65
C SER A 53 -6.97 -5.60 6.04
N THR A 54 -8.02 -4.91 6.47
CA THR A 54 -8.14 -4.33 7.81
C THR A 54 -9.22 -5.05 8.60
N ALA A 55 -8.90 -5.44 9.84
CA ALA A 55 -9.87 -6.06 10.73
C ALA A 55 -9.68 -5.56 12.16
N SER A 56 -10.74 -5.67 12.95
CA SER A 56 -10.72 -5.30 14.36
C SER A 56 -11.07 -6.47 15.27
N SER A 57 -10.58 -6.40 16.50
CA SER A 57 -10.90 -7.32 17.58
C SER A 57 -11.02 -6.57 18.91
N PRO A 58 -12.00 -6.91 19.76
CA PRO A 58 -12.16 -6.28 21.07
C PRO A 58 -11.06 -6.68 22.04
N ILE A 59 -10.70 -5.73 22.91
CA ILE A 59 -9.84 -5.96 24.08
C ILE A 59 -10.76 -6.42 25.21
N THR A 60 -10.94 -7.73 25.31
CA THR A 60 -12.05 -8.33 26.09
C THR A 60 -11.84 -8.33 27.61
N ILE A 61 -10.64 -8.03 28.13
CA ILE A 61 -10.33 -8.11 29.56
C ILE A 61 -9.20 -7.12 29.93
N ASN A 62 -9.10 -6.72 31.20
CA ASN A 62 -7.96 -5.96 31.73
C ASN A 62 -6.86 -6.91 32.23
N LEU A 63 -6.43 -7.85 31.37
CA LEU A 63 -5.27 -8.69 31.65
C LEU A 63 -4.03 -8.07 31.00
N PRO A 64 -2.82 -8.32 31.55
CA PRO A 64 -1.58 -7.78 30.97
C PRO A 64 -1.39 -8.10 29.48
N ASN A 65 -1.94 -9.22 28.99
CA ASN A 65 -1.81 -9.71 27.61
C ASN A 65 -3.06 -9.50 26.74
N SER A 66 -4.08 -8.76 27.20
CA SER A 66 -5.33 -8.61 26.45
C SER A 66 -5.14 -7.83 25.15
N LYS A 67 -4.17 -6.91 25.10
CA LYS A 67 -3.79 -6.20 23.87
C LYS A 67 -3.17 -7.15 22.85
N ASP A 68 -2.23 -7.99 23.26
CA ASP A 68 -1.58 -8.97 22.37
C ASP A 68 -2.57 -9.99 21.82
N THR A 69 -3.49 -10.46 22.67
CA THR A 69 -4.56 -11.39 22.26
C THR A 69 -5.47 -10.75 21.20
N ALA A 70 -5.85 -9.49 21.40
CA ALA A 70 -6.67 -8.74 20.45
C ALA A 70 -5.92 -8.48 19.14
N ILE A 71 -4.62 -8.16 19.18
CA ILE A 71 -3.77 -8.04 17.97
C ILE A 71 -3.75 -9.36 17.20
N ILE A 72 -3.48 -10.49 17.86
CA ILE A 72 -3.44 -11.80 17.22
C ILE A 72 -4.79 -12.11 16.58
N SER A 73 -5.89 -11.90 17.32
CA SER A 73 -7.24 -12.12 16.82
C SER A 73 -7.57 -11.24 15.61
N ALA A 74 -7.28 -9.94 15.67
CA ALA A 74 -7.49 -9.01 14.55
C ALA A 74 -6.62 -9.38 13.34
N THR A 75 -5.36 -9.78 13.57
CA THR A 75 -4.43 -10.24 12.52
C THR A 75 -4.96 -11.50 11.83
N LEU A 76 -5.42 -12.48 12.60
CA LEU A 76 -6.00 -13.72 12.07
C LEU A 76 -7.25 -13.41 11.24
N LYS A 77 -8.12 -12.51 11.72
CA LYS A 77 -9.31 -12.08 10.98
C LYS A 77 -8.96 -11.39 9.66
N ALA A 78 -8.00 -10.46 9.66
CA ALA A 78 -7.54 -9.80 8.45
C ALA A 78 -6.95 -10.80 7.43
N ARG A 79 -6.14 -11.76 7.89
CA ARG A 79 -5.60 -12.84 7.03
C ARG A 79 -6.69 -13.78 6.52
N SER A 80 -7.72 -14.06 7.34
CA SER A 80 -8.86 -14.87 6.93
C SER A 80 -9.64 -14.21 5.79
N ASN A 81 -9.89 -12.90 5.87
CA ASN A 81 -10.55 -12.15 4.79
C ASN A 81 -9.78 -12.28 3.46
N ILE A 82 -8.44 -12.17 3.52
CA ILE A 82 -7.58 -12.38 2.36
C ILE A 82 -7.72 -13.81 1.83
N SER A 83 -7.65 -14.80 2.71
CA SER A 83 -7.77 -16.21 2.33
C SER A 83 -9.11 -16.52 1.66
N GLU A 84 -10.20 -15.98 2.19
CA GLU A 84 -11.54 -16.11 1.63
C GLU A 84 -11.61 -15.48 0.25
N PHE A 85 -11.20 -14.21 0.12
CA PHE A 85 -11.17 -13.52 -1.16
C PHE A 85 -10.37 -14.30 -2.23
N LEU A 86 -9.18 -14.77 -1.88
CA LEU A 86 -8.31 -15.52 -2.79
C LEU A 86 -8.87 -16.90 -3.17
N SER A 87 -9.76 -17.47 -2.36
CA SER A 87 -10.31 -18.81 -2.56
C SER A 87 -11.67 -18.81 -3.26
N SER A 88 -12.51 -17.80 -3.04
CA SER A 88 -13.90 -17.75 -3.55
C SER A 88 -14.21 -16.57 -4.46
N ASP A 89 -13.61 -15.40 -4.23
CA ASP A 89 -14.14 -14.14 -4.80
C ASP A 89 -13.27 -13.58 -5.92
N ILE A 90 -12.01 -13.97 -5.98
CA ILE A 90 -11.02 -13.49 -6.94
C ILE A 90 -11.38 -13.72 -8.41
N SER A 91 -12.12 -14.80 -8.67
CA SER A 91 -12.61 -15.16 -10.00
C SER A 91 -14.12 -14.95 -10.14
N SER A 92 -14.75 -14.28 -9.17
CA SER A 92 -16.19 -14.03 -9.19
C SER A 92 -16.54 -13.00 -10.28
N GLU A 93 -17.71 -13.19 -10.90
CA GLU A 93 -18.25 -12.21 -11.84
C GLU A 93 -18.39 -10.83 -11.21
N SER A 94 -18.76 -10.75 -9.93
CA SER A 94 -18.86 -9.50 -9.18
C SER A 94 -17.55 -8.73 -9.15
N PHE A 95 -16.44 -9.41 -8.84
CA PHE A 95 -15.11 -8.79 -8.81
C PHE A 95 -14.67 -8.34 -10.20
N VAL A 96 -14.80 -9.22 -11.20
CA VAL A 96 -14.43 -8.91 -12.60
C VAL A 96 -15.26 -7.73 -13.10
N ASN A 97 -16.58 -7.72 -12.87
CA ASN A 97 -17.46 -6.63 -13.28
C ASN A 97 -17.11 -5.31 -12.58
N LYS A 98 -16.82 -5.33 -11.27
CA LYS A 98 -16.40 -4.13 -10.53
C LYS A 98 -15.14 -3.51 -11.14
N LEU A 99 -14.20 -4.37 -11.53
CA LEU A 99 -12.95 -3.95 -12.13
C LEU A 99 -13.14 -3.49 -13.58
N SER A 100 -13.94 -4.21 -14.38
CA SER A 100 -14.29 -3.82 -15.75
C SER A 100 -15.08 -2.52 -15.81
N ASN A 101 -15.90 -2.20 -14.82
CA ASN A 101 -16.62 -0.92 -14.75
C ASN A 101 -15.69 0.27 -14.51
N SER A 102 -14.58 0.04 -13.81
CA SER A 102 -13.58 1.08 -13.53
C SER A 102 -12.48 1.13 -14.59
N PHE A 103 -12.30 0.04 -15.34
CA PHE A 103 -11.24 -0.16 -16.33
C PHE A 103 -11.81 -0.82 -17.60
N ASN A 104 -11.17 -1.87 -18.13
CA ASN A 104 -11.67 -2.64 -19.26
C ASN A 104 -11.61 -4.15 -18.94
N GLN A 105 -12.36 -4.95 -19.71
CA GLN A 105 -12.49 -6.39 -19.49
C GLN A 105 -11.14 -7.12 -19.49
N ASN A 106 -10.25 -6.79 -20.42
CA ASN A 106 -8.94 -7.44 -20.52
C ASN A 106 -8.08 -7.15 -19.28
N MET A 107 -8.12 -5.91 -18.77
CA MET A 107 -7.46 -5.53 -17.54
C MET A 107 -8.02 -6.30 -16.35
N ALA A 108 -9.35 -6.40 -16.26
CA ALA A 108 -10.02 -7.08 -15.16
C ALA A 108 -9.65 -8.56 -15.09
N THR A 109 -9.69 -9.25 -16.23
CA THR A 109 -9.27 -10.65 -16.35
C THR A 109 -7.80 -10.82 -15.99
N LYS A 110 -6.91 -9.98 -16.52
CA LYS A 110 -5.47 -10.08 -16.24
C LYS A 110 -5.14 -9.88 -14.76
N VAL A 111 -5.78 -8.92 -14.10
CA VAL A 111 -5.60 -8.70 -12.65
C VAL A 111 -6.09 -9.92 -11.88
N SER A 112 -7.29 -10.43 -12.18
CA SER A 112 -7.84 -11.62 -11.54
C SER A 112 -6.90 -12.84 -11.68
N GLU A 113 -6.41 -13.10 -12.90
CA GLU A 113 -5.46 -14.18 -13.18
C GLU A 113 -4.10 -13.99 -12.48
N ASN A 114 -3.57 -12.77 -12.45
CA ASN A 114 -2.29 -12.48 -11.81
C ASN A 114 -2.36 -12.70 -10.30
N ILE A 115 -3.47 -12.29 -9.67
CA ILE A 115 -3.68 -12.51 -8.25
C ILE A 115 -3.91 -14.01 -8.00
N SER A 116 -4.72 -14.68 -8.82
CA SER A 116 -5.10 -16.09 -8.64
C SER A 116 -3.89 -17.02 -8.75
N SER A 117 -3.04 -16.80 -9.77
CA SER A 117 -1.78 -17.54 -9.94
C SER A 117 -0.79 -17.32 -8.80
N LYS A 118 -0.94 -16.25 -8.01
CA LYS A 118 -0.05 -15.89 -6.90
C LYS A 118 -0.71 -16.06 -5.53
N SER A 119 -1.95 -16.56 -5.43
CA SER A 119 -2.74 -16.59 -4.19
C SER A 119 -1.98 -17.16 -2.99
N THR A 120 -1.33 -18.32 -3.15
CA THR A 120 -0.56 -18.94 -2.06
C THR A 120 0.61 -18.08 -1.60
N SER A 121 1.33 -17.44 -2.54
CA SER A 121 2.46 -16.57 -2.23
C SER A 121 2.01 -15.26 -1.59
N ILE A 122 0.88 -14.70 -2.05
CA ILE A 122 0.24 -13.51 -1.47
C ILE A 122 -0.14 -13.79 -0.02
N LEU A 123 -0.84 -14.90 0.25
CA LEU A 123 -1.28 -15.25 1.59
C LEU A 123 -0.11 -15.46 2.56
N LYS A 124 0.92 -16.22 2.13
CA LYS A 124 2.12 -16.49 2.93
C LYS A 124 3.01 -15.26 3.13
N GLY A 125 3.01 -14.34 2.17
CA GLY A 125 3.77 -13.08 2.22
C GLY A 125 3.14 -12.00 3.10
N THR A 126 1.96 -12.25 3.66
CA THR A 126 1.24 -11.24 4.44
C THR A 126 1.91 -10.88 5.76
N PHE A 127 1.96 -9.58 6.05
CA PHE A 127 2.53 -9.03 7.28
C PHE A 127 1.63 -7.93 7.84
N VAL A 128 1.76 -7.67 9.14
CA VAL A 128 1.05 -6.57 9.80
C VAL A 128 1.73 -5.26 9.42
N SER A 129 1.01 -4.37 8.74
CA SER A 129 1.52 -3.06 8.33
C SER A 129 1.16 -1.94 9.30
N SER A 130 0.04 -2.09 10.02
CA SER A 130 -0.43 -1.12 11.01
C SER A 130 -1.20 -1.82 12.12
N THR A 131 -1.04 -1.30 13.34
CA THR A 131 -1.79 -1.68 14.54
C THR A 131 -2.23 -0.41 15.24
N ILE A 132 -3.54 -0.21 15.37
CA ILE A 132 -4.15 0.96 16.03
C ILE A 132 -4.94 0.48 17.23
N PHE A 133 -4.72 1.13 18.39
CA PHE A 133 -5.49 0.91 19.60
C PHE A 133 -6.54 2.00 19.74
N ASP A 134 -7.81 1.62 19.68
CA ASP A 134 -8.92 2.49 20.01
C ASP A 134 -9.30 2.25 21.48
N ASP A 135 -8.67 3.02 22.37
CA ASP A 135 -8.88 2.90 23.82
C ASP A 135 -10.31 3.31 24.25
N LYS A 136 -10.99 4.12 23.43
CA LYS A 136 -12.37 4.56 23.68
C LYS A 136 -13.34 3.41 23.45
N ASN A 137 -13.21 2.72 22.33
CA ASN A 137 -14.09 1.60 21.97
C ASN A 137 -13.54 0.24 22.43
N LYS A 138 -12.37 0.22 23.08
CA LYS A 138 -11.66 -1.00 23.49
C LYS A 138 -11.44 -1.96 22.32
N LEU A 139 -10.96 -1.43 21.20
CA LEU A 139 -10.68 -2.21 19.99
C LEU A 139 -9.19 -2.14 19.64
N VAL A 140 -8.68 -3.22 19.08
CA VAL A 140 -7.48 -3.20 18.25
C VAL A 140 -7.92 -3.29 16.81
N ILE A 141 -7.38 -2.42 15.96
CA ILE A 141 -7.56 -2.45 14.51
C ILE A 141 -6.19 -2.79 13.91
N VAL A 142 -6.15 -3.86 13.12
CA VAL A 142 -4.93 -4.32 12.44
C VAL A 142 -5.14 -4.25 10.94
N THR A 143 -4.14 -3.71 10.24
CA THR A 143 -4.04 -3.78 8.79
C THR A 143 -2.94 -4.77 8.40
N VAL A 144 -3.27 -5.69 7.51
CA VAL A 144 -2.36 -6.68 6.94
C VAL A 144 -2.20 -6.38 5.46
N GLU A 145 -0.96 -6.47 4.97
CA GLU A 145 -0.61 -6.25 3.57
C GLU A 145 0.20 -7.43 3.01
N SER A 146 0.10 -7.66 1.70
CA SER A 146 0.83 -8.74 1.03
C SER A 146 2.19 -8.33 0.45
N ASN A 147 2.47 -7.04 0.32
CA ASN A 147 3.72 -6.54 -0.26
C ASN A 147 4.55 -5.70 0.73
N GLN A 148 5.69 -6.27 1.14
CA GLN A 148 6.58 -5.69 2.15
C GLN A 148 7.31 -4.41 1.69
N ASN A 149 7.37 -4.12 0.38
CA ASN A 149 8.07 -2.93 -0.13
C ASN A 149 7.37 -1.60 0.20
N ILE A 150 6.13 -1.62 0.69
CA ILE A 150 5.38 -0.41 1.06
C ILE A 150 5.84 0.13 2.42
N GLN A 151 6.32 -0.74 3.32
CA GLN A 151 6.87 -0.37 4.63
C GLN A 151 8.12 0.51 4.56
N ASN A 152 8.97 0.28 3.55
CA ASN A 152 10.17 1.08 3.37
C ASN A 152 9.84 2.57 3.16
N LYS A 153 8.64 2.93 2.70
CA LYS A 153 8.25 4.34 2.54
C LYS A 153 7.83 4.99 3.86
N PHE A 154 7.16 4.27 4.77
CA PHE A 154 6.71 4.82 6.06
C PHE A 154 7.84 4.88 7.11
N LYS A 155 8.72 3.88 7.16
CA LYS A 155 9.89 3.87 8.06
C LYS A 155 10.91 4.95 7.71
N LEU A 156 11.00 5.35 6.43
CA LEU A 156 11.83 6.48 6.00
C LEU A 156 11.27 7.83 6.43
N ILE A 157 9.94 7.96 6.55
CA ILE A 157 9.29 9.23 6.93
C ILE A 157 9.40 9.45 8.45
N GLU A 158 9.23 8.43 9.29
CA GLU A 158 9.43 8.57 10.76
C GLU A 158 10.88 8.97 11.10
N ASN A 159 11.87 8.39 10.41
CA ASN A 159 13.27 8.74 10.61
C ASN A 159 13.63 10.13 10.06
N ALA A 160 12.86 10.68 9.11
CA ALA A 160 13.09 12.01 8.55
C ALA A 160 12.45 13.15 9.37
N ILE A 161 11.56 12.83 10.31
CA ILE A 161 10.89 13.82 11.19
C ILE A 161 11.63 13.94 12.56
N THR A 162 12.68 13.15 12.76
CA THR A 162 13.45 13.12 14.03
C THR A 162 14.83 13.81 13.94
N TYR A 163 15.00 14.78 13.02
CA TYR A 163 16.20 15.64 12.97
C TYR A 163 15.82 17.11 12.85
#